data_AF-Q5H266-F1
#
_entry.id   AF-Q5H266-F1
#
_cell.length_a   1.000
_cell.length_b   1.000
_cell.length_c   1.000
_cell.angle_alpha   90.00
_cell.angle_beta   90.00
_cell.angle_gamma   90.00
#
_symmetry.space_group_name_H-M   'P 1'
#
loop_
_entity.id
_entity.type
_entity.pdbx_description
1 polymer ?
#
loop_
_entity_poly.entity_id
_entity_poly.type
_entity_poly.pdbx_seq_one_letter_code
_entity_poly.pdbx_strand_id
1 'polypeptide(L)'
;MRWESYWTPMRFVIIHKLAHIMDEDLLRKSWSLCTDRNIEMRESDIIELLTAVKARALDSAFDHRSKEVIADACSYGITNPLALDFGYQDKKILSPNAVGFQFVVNSMARRIRGKGLKDASSIIVDQQKEFNKAQIETHRVLGLMNQGLRNCSPRDRMAMLNHPLYKNMGDAEILGIGHPTKEISVLDSKYSIGLQIVDIYLWIAQRMMTGQLPQELQKLAKKIFRRSMVDGISMDGMEERFHKFMADIPSFADLSEEQLQAAAQLVDQHRIKVREMKLG
;
A
#
# COMPACT_ATOMS: atom_id res chain seq x y z
N MET A 1 19.66 2.20 6.37
CA MET A 1 18.40 2.56 5.69
C MET A 1 18.46 4.01 5.23
N ARG A 2 18.10 4.30 3.97
CA ARG A 2 18.02 5.66 3.38
C ARG A 2 16.57 5.92 2.94
N TRP A 3 16.24 7.15 2.52
CA TRP A 3 14.92 7.45 1.97
C TRP A 3 14.56 6.55 0.77
N GLU A 4 15.54 6.24 -0.09
CA GLU A 4 15.38 5.31 -1.23
C GLU A 4 14.97 3.90 -0.81
N SER A 5 15.30 3.49 0.43
CA SER A 5 14.88 2.21 0.99
C SER A 5 13.35 2.11 1.10
N TYR A 6 12.62 3.23 1.11
CA TYR A 6 11.16 3.25 1.04
C TYR A 6 10.61 2.61 -0.25
N TRP A 7 11.39 2.63 -1.34
CA TRP A 7 11.03 1.99 -2.60
C TRP A 7 11.44 0.51 -2.65
N THR A 8 11.77 -0.09 -1.51
CA THR A 8 12.13 -1.52 -1.41
C THR A 8 11.28 -2.17 -0.31
N PRO A 9 11.31 -3.51 -0.15
CA PRO A 9 10.62 -4.18 0.95
C PRO A 9 11.07 -3.70 2.35
N MET A 10 12.21 -3.00 2.45
CA MET A 10 12.63 -2.32 3.68
C MET A 10 11.59 -1.31 4.20
N ARG A 11 10.72 -0.76 3.34
CA ARG A 11 9.61 0.11 3.77
C ARG A 11 8.70 -0.54 4.81
N PHE A 12 8.54 -1.86 4.75
CA PHE A 12 7.70 -2.60 5.68
C PHE A 12 8.24 -2.51 7.11
N VAL A 13 9.56 -2.51 7.28
CA VAL A 13 10.20 -2.29 8.59
C VAL A 13 9.92 -0.88 9.12
N ILE A 14 9.97 0.14 8.27
CA ILE A 14 9.63 1.52 8.67
C ILE A 14 8.17 1.60 9.11
N ILE A 15 7.25 1.04 8.32
CA ILE A 15 5.81 1.04 8.63
C ILE A 15 5.53 0.33 9.96
N HIS A 16 6.14 -0.83 10.18
CA HIS A 16 6.02 -1.57 11.45
C HIS A 16 6.56 -0.77 12.64
N LYS A 17 7.73 -0.13 12.50
CA LYS A 17 8.29 0.72 13.55
C LYS A 17 7.41 1.95 13.83
N LEU A 18 6.90 2.61 12.80
CA LEU A 18 5.99 3.74 12.96
C LEU A 18 4.70 3.31 13.69
N ALA A 19 4.12 2.17 13.32
CA ALA A 19 2.91 1.68 13.99
C ALA A 19 3.11 1.36 15.48
N HIS A 20 4.34 1.08 15.91
CA HIS A 20 4.64 0.88 17.33
C HIS A 20 4.68 2.18 18.14
N ILE A 21 4.98 3.33 17.51
CA ILE A 21 5.07 4.64 18.19
C ILE A 21 3.84 5.54 17.96
N MET A 22 3.03 5.23 16.94
CA MET A 22 1.82 5.96 16.56
C MET A 22 0.62 5.38 17.32
N ASP A 23 0.09 6.14 18.28
CA ASP A 23 -1.18 5.80 18.92
C ASP A 23 -2.39 6.30 18.11
N GLU A 24 -3.57 6.00 18.60
CA GLU A 24 -4.82 6.36 17.94
C GLU A 24 -4.96 7.88 17.73
N ASP A 25 -4.52 8.71 18.67
CA ASP A 25 -4.60 10.16 18.58
C ASP A 25 -3.68 10.71 17.49
N LEU A 26 -2.43 10.25 17.43
CA LEU A 26 -1.49 10.62 16.37
C LEU A 26 -1.98 10.13 15.00
N LEU A 27 -2.55 8.93 14.92
CA LEU A 27 -3.14 8.40 13.69
C LEU A 27 -4.32 9.24 13.21
N ARG A 28 -5.24 9.61 14.11
CA ARG A 28 -6.38 10.49 13.80
C ARG A 28 -5.91 11.85 13.33
N LYS A 29 -4.92 12.44 14.00
CA LYS A 29 -4.33 13.73 13.61
C LYS A 29 -3.68 13.66 12.24
N SER A 30 -2.81 12.67 12.02
CA SER A 30 -2.18 12.41 10.72
C SER A 30 -3.22 12.28 9.61
N TRP A 31 -4.27 11.48 9.83
CA TRP A 31 -5.33 11.28 8.85
C TRP A 31 -6.09 12.59 8.53
N SER A 32 -6.36 13.40 9.55
CA SER A 32 -7.00 14.71 9.36
C SER A 32 -6.17 15.62 8.47
N LEU A 33 -4.85 15.64 8.64
CA LEU A 33 -3.92 16.45 7.84
C LEU A 33 -3.77 15.92 6.42
N CYS A 34 -3.70 14.61 6.22
CA CYS A 34 -3.64 14.01 4.88
C CYS A 34 -4.88 14.33 4.04
N THR A 35 -6.03 14.57 4.68
CA THR A 35 -7.30 14.77 4.00
C THR A 35 -7.76 16.23 3.96
N ASP A 36 -7.16 17.14 4.74
CA ASP A 36 -7.54 18.57 4.70
C ASP A 36 -7.28 19.18 3.31
N ARG A 37 -8.18 20.04 2.83
CA ARG A 37 -8.00 20.71 1.53
C ARG A 37 -7.24 22.02 1.63
N ASN A 38 -7.20 22.60 2.83
CA ASN A 38 -6.54 23.87 3.12
C ASN A 38 -5.35 23.60 4.03
N ILE A 39 -4.46 22.70 3.59
CA ILE A 39 -3.34 22.21 4.41
C ILE A 39 -2.36 23.34 4.76
N GLU A 40 -2.30 24.36 3.93
CA GLU A 40 -1.52 25.58 4.11
C GLU A 40 -1.94 26.32 5.39
N MET A 41 -3.17 26.11 5.89
CA MET A 41 -3.66 26.70 7.14
C MET A 41 -3.35 25.85 8.39
N ARG A 42 -2.70 24.69 8.22
CA ARG A 42 -2.50 23.68 9.26
C ARG A 42 -1.01 23.40 9.54
N GLU A 43 -0.11 24.30 9.14
CA GLU A 43 1.35 24.16 9.35
C GLU A 43 1.72 23.84 10.81
N SER A 44 1.09 24.54 11.76
CA SER A 44 1.29 24.31 13.20
C SER A 44 0.99 22.88 13.61
N ASP A 45 -0.07 22.30 13.05
CA ASP A 45 -0.54 20.97 13.40
C ASP A 45 0.35 19.89 12.80
N ILE A 46 0.91 20.14 11.61
CA ILE A 46 1.94 19.30 10.99
C ILE A 46 3.19 19.31 11.86
N ILE A 47 3.67 20.49 12.26
CA ILE A 47 4.85 20.64 13.13
C ILE A 47 4.64 19.90 14.44
N GLU A 48 3.49 20.09 15.09
CA GLU A 48 3.17 19.43 16.35
C GLU A 48 3.10 17.91 16.21
N LEU A 49 2.45 17.40 15.16
CA LEU A 49 2.41 15.97 14.85
C LEU A 49 3.83 15.40 14.69
N LEU A 50 4.64 16.00 13.82
CA LEU A 50 5.99 15.51 13.53
C LEU A 50 6.92 15.64 14.73
N THR A 51 6.73 16.66 15.57
CA THR A 51 7.48 16.83 16.83
C THR A 51 7.15 15.69 17.79
N ALA A 52 5.87 15.34 17.94
CA ALA A 52 5.45 14.23 18.78
C ALA A 52 6.00 12.89 18.26
N VAL A 53 5.92 12.63 16.95
CA VAL A 53 6.46 11.41 16.32
C VAL A 53 7.97 11.34 16.51
N LYS A 54 8.71 12.44 16.30
CA LYS A 54 10.16 12.52 16.52
C LYS A 54 10.51 12.17 17.97
N ALA A 55 9.84 12.78 18.94
CA ALA A 55 10.10 12.54 20.35
C ALA A 55 9.89 11.06 20.71
N ARG A 56 8.78 10.46 20.28
CA ARG A 56 8.49 9.03 20.52
C ARG A 56 9.49 8.10 19.83
N ALA A 57 9.91 8.42 18.61
CA ALA A 57 10.94 7.65 17.92
C ALA A 57 12.26 7.66 18.70
N LEU A 58 12.69 8.81 19.23
CA LEU A 58 13.91 8.93 20.02
C LEU A 58 13.83 8.20 21.36
N ASP A 59 12.66 8.18 22.01
CA ASP A 59 12.41 7.49 23.28
C ASP A 59 12.22 5.97 23.13
N SER A 60 11.85 5.48 21.95
CA SER A 60 11.60 4.06 21.68
C SER A 60 12.79 3.13 21.93
N ALA A 61 12.55 1.81 21.94
CA ALA A 61 13.60 0.79 22.01
C ALA A 61 14.28 0.49 20.65
N PHE A 62 14.06 1.31 19.61
CA PHE A 62 14.62 1.05 18.28
C PHE A 62 16.15 1.17 18.24
N ASP A 63 16.76 0.51 17.27
CA ASP A 63 18.19 0.67 16.98
C ASP A 63 18.53 2.12 16.60
N HIS A 64 19.78 2.51 16.85
CA HIS A 64 20.27 3.87 16.63
C HIS A 64 19.96 4.38 15.22
N ARG A 65 20.15 3.54 14.18
CA ARG A 65 19.96 3.99 12.80
C ARG A 65 18.50 4.25 12.47
N SER A 66 17.59 3.48 13.05
CA SER A 66 16.15 3.69 12.84
C SER A 66 15.64 4.92 13.56
N LYS A 67 16.13 5.19 14.78
CA LYS A 67 15.88 6.47 15.48
C LYS A 67 16.36 7.65 14.64
N GLU A 68 17.60 7.58 14.16
CA GLU A 68 18.22 8.60 13.30
C GLU A 68 17.39 8.86 12.04
N VAL A 69 17.04 7.83 11.26
CA VAL A 69 16.27 7.99 10.01
C VAL A 69 14.88 8.60 10.24
N ILE A 70 14.15 8.14 11.26
CA ILE A 70 12.81 8.67 11.55
C ILE A 70 12.92 10.11 12.06
N ALA A 71 13.86 10.38 12.98
CA ALA A 71 14.07 11.71 13.53
C ALA A 71 14.49 12.72 12.45
N ASP A 72 15.39 12.34 11.54
CA ASP A 72 15.84 13.18 10.44
C ASP A 72 14.67 13.52 9.49
N ALA A 73 13.83 12.54 9.16
CA ALA A 73 12.65 12.76 8.33
C ALA A 73 11.63 13.69 9.00
N CYS A 74 11.37 13.50 10.30
CA CYS A 74 10.51 14.39 11.07
C CYS A 74 11.11 15.80 11.18
N SER A 75 12.42 15.92 11.43
CA SER A 75 13.13 17.21 11.44
C SER A 75 12.97 17.95 10.12
N TYR A 76 13.12 17.25 8.98
CA TYR A 76 12.91 17.86 7.67
C TYR A 76 11.49 18.41 7.52
N GLY A 77 10.48 17.62 7.89
CA GLY A 77 9.09 18.04 7.83
C GLY A 77 8.73 19.14 8.84
N ILE A 78 9.38 19.21 10.00
CA ILE A 78 9.20 20.31 10.95
C ILE A 78 9.72 21.62 10.37
N THR A 79 10.88 21.60 9.71
CA THR A 79 11.45 22.77 9.04
C THR A 79 10.68 23.14 7.77
N ASN A 80 10.05 22.16 7.10
CA ASN A 80 9.37 22.34 5.82
C ASN A 80 7.98 21.66 5.85
N PRO A 81 7.02 22.15 6.68
CA PRO A 81 5.76 21.45 6.95
C PRO A 81 4.90 21.23 5.71
N LEU A 82 4.92 22.17 4.76
CA LEU A 82 4.17 22.09 3.51
C LEU A 82 4.92 21.38 2.37
N ALA A 83 6.16 20.93 2.60
CA ALA A 83 6.92 20.17 1.60
C ALA A 83 6.61 18.67 1.64
N LEU A 84 5.82 18.20 2.61
CA LEU A 84 5.38 16.82 2.72
C LEU A 84 4.04 16.62 2.02
N ASP A 85 3.74 15.36 1.67
CA ASP A 85 2.50 14.94 1.00
C ASP A 85 1.26 14.96 1.92
N PHE A 86 1.05 16.07 2.63
CA PHE A 86 -0.22 16.37 3.29
C PHE A 86 -1.18 17.07 2.34
N GLY A 87 -2.45 17.17 2.75
CA GLY A 87 -3.41 18.00 2.03
C GLY A 87 -3.87 17.45 0.69
N TYR A 88 -4.01 16.13 0.56
CA TYR A 88 -4.33 15.52 -0.72
C TYR A 88 -5.71 15.98 -1.21
N GLN A 89 -5.73 16.66 -2.36
CA GLN A 89 -6.91 17.37 -2.89
C GLN A 89 -8.14 16.45 -3.07
N ASP A 90 -7.91 15.19 -3.43
CA ASP A 90 -8.97 14.19 -3.54
C ASP A 90 -8.93 13.15 -2.41
N LYS A 91 -9.66 13.45 -1.32
CA LYS A 91 -9.93 12.49 -0.22
C LYS A 91 -10.37 11.10 -0.71
N LYS A 92 -10.98 11.00 -1.90
CA LYS A 92 -11.49 9.74 -2.43
C LYS A 92 -10.38 8.78 -2.85
N ILE A 93 -9.20 9.28 -3.24
CA ILE A 93 -8.03 8.44 -3.59
C ILE A 93 -7.48 7.75 -2.35
N LEU A 94 -7.46 8.45 -1.21
CA LEU A 94 -7.06 7.87 0.08
C LEU A 94 -8.18 7.04 0.72
N SER A 95 -9.41 7.08 0.20
CA SER A 95 -10.51 6.37 0.82
C SER A 95 -10.21 4.86 0.92
N PRO A 96 -10.56 4.20 2.04
CA PRO A 96 -10.37 2.77 2.20
C PRO A 96 -10.98 1.96 1.05
N ASN A 97 -12.05 2.47 0.44
CA ASN A 97 -12.71 1.83 -0.70
C ASN A 97 -11.92 1.97 -2.01
N ALA A 98 -11.27 3.10 -2.28
CA ALA A 98 -10.39 3.22 -3.45
C ALA A 98 -9.17 2.31 -3.33
N VAL A 99 -8.54 2.29 -2.15
CA VAL A 99 -7.43 1.38 -1.84
C VAL A 99 -7.88 -0.08 -1.96
N GLY A 100 -9.02 -0.42 -1.33
CA GLY A 100 -9.59 -1.76 -1.36
C GLY A 100 -9.97 -2.25 -2.75
N PHE A 101 -10.49 -1.36 -3.60
CA PHE A 101 -10.96 -1.71 -4.94
C PHE A 101 -9.82 -2.12 -5.88
N GLN A 102 -8.59 -1.64 -5.65
CA GLN A 102 -7.41 -2.11 -6.40
C GLN A 102 -7.22 -3.62 -6.24
N PHE A 103 -7.45 -4.16 -5.04
CA PHE A 103 -7.37 -5.60 -4.79
C PHE A 103 -8.50 -6.38 -5.47
N VAL A 104 -9.68 -5.77 -5.62
CA VAL A 104 -10.79 -6.36 -6.38
C VAL A 104 -10.40 -6.46 -7.86
N VAL A 105 -9.86 -5.39 -8.45
CA VAL A 105 -9.40 -5.37 -9.84
C VAL A 105 -8.29 -6.39 -10.08
N ASN A 106 -7.29 -6.45 -9.20
CA ASN A 106 -6.22 -7.46 -9.29
C ASN A 106 -6.76 -8.89 -9.14
N SER A 107 -7.77 -9.10 -8.30
CA SER A 107 -8.44 -10.39 -8.15
C SER A 107 -9.24 -10.79 -9.39
N MET A 108 -9.90 -9.83 -10.06
CA MET A 108 -10.54 -10.05 -11.35
C MET A 108 -9.50 -10.50 -12.38
N ALA A 109 -8.38 -9.78 -12.48
CA ALA A 109 -7.30 -10.12 -13.41
C ALA A 109 -6.72 -11.52 -13.16
N ARG A 110 -6.46 -11.86 -11.90
CA ARG A 110 -6.01 -13.21 -11.49
C ARG A 110 -7.01 -14.29 -11.91
N ARG A 111 -8.32 -14.04 -11.75
CA ARG A 111 -9.38 -14.99 -12.13
C ARG A 111 -9.52 -15.13 -13.65
N ILE A 112 -9.40 -14.05 -14.41
CA ILE A 112 -9.39 -14.07 -15.89
C ILE A 112 -8.23 -14.93 -16.38
N ARG A 113 -7.00 -14.66 -15.91
CA ARG A 113 -5.81 -15.44 -16.25
C ARG A 113 -5.95 -16.91 -15.86
N GLY A 114 -6.35 -17.18 -14.61
CA GLY A 114 -6.48 -18.55 -14.09
C GLY A 114 -7.54 -19.39 -14.80
N LYS A 115 -8.46 -18.76 -15.53
CA LYS A 115 -9.47 -19.43 -16.37
C LYS A 115 -9.11 -19.45 -17.86
N GLY A 116 -7.99 -18.87 -18.26
CA GLY A 116 -7.61 -18.74 -19.68
C GLY A 116 -8.56 -17.84 -20.48
N LEU A 117 -9.28 -16.94 -19.82
CA LEU A 117 -10.21 -16.02 -20.49
C LEU A 117 -9.44 -14.86 -21.10
N LYS A 118 -9.89 -14.40 -22.28
CA LYS A 118 -9.33 -13.21 -22.93
C LYS A 118 -9.67 -11.93 -22.14
N ASP A 119 -10.90 -11.82 -21.65
CA ASP A 119 -11.41 -10.68 -20.88
C ASP A 119 -12.66 -11.07 -20.08
N ALA A 120 -13.13 -10.19 -19.20
CA ALA A 120 -14.46 -10.25 -18.60
C ALA A 120 -15.55 -9.95 -19.65
N SER A 121 -16.72 -10.57 -19.50
CA SER A 121 -17.91 -10.25 -20.31
C SER A 121 -18.47 -8.88 -19.95
N SER A 122 -18.50 -8.55 -18.66
CA SER A 122 -18.92 -7.25 -18.11
C SER A 122 -18.31 -7.06 -16.71
N ILE A 123 -18.26 -5.81 -16.25
CA ILE A 123 -17.96 -5.47 -14.86
C ILE A 123 -19.15 -4.67 -14.33
N ILE A 124 -19.85 -5.24 -13.35
CA ILE A 124 -21.05 -4.64 -12.76
C ILE A 124 -20.77 -4.40 -11.28
N VAL A 125 -20.99 -3.18 -10.82
CA VAL A 125 -20.90 -2.80 -9.40
C VAL A 125 -22.25 -2.29 -8.92
N ASP A 126 -22.51 -2.47 -7.62
CA ASP A 126 -23.72 -1.99 -6.98
C ASP A 126 -23.77 -0.45 -6.92
N GLN A 127 -24.99 0.09 -6.86
CA GLN A 127 -25.21 1.53 -6.80
C GLN A 127 -24.85 2.09 -5.43
N GLN A 128 -23.72 2.79 -5.38
CA GLN A 128 -23.15 3.40 -4.17
C GLN A 128 -22.72 4.83 -4.46
N LYS A 129 -23.57 5.80 -4.08
CA LYS A 129 -23.39 7.24 -4.39
C LYS A 129 -22.01 7.78 -4.01
N GLU A 130 -21.46 7.31 -2.89
CA GLU A 130 -20.18 7.80 -2.38
C GLU A 130 -18.96 7.17 -3.07
N PHE A 131 -19.09 5.94 -3.58
CA PHE A 131 -17.94 5.09 -3.95
C PHE A 131 -17.80 4.81 -5.44
N ASN A 132 -18.89 4.81 -6.22
CA ASN A 132 -18.81 4.41 -7.63
C ASN A 132 -17.82 5.27 -8.43
N LYS A 133 -17.73 6.58 -8.17
CA LYS A 133 -16.73 7.46 -8.83
C LYS A 133 -15.30 6.98 -8.57
N ALA A 134 -14.99 6.62 -7.33
CA ALA A 134 -13.64 6.17 -6.95
C ALA A 134 -13.32 4.79 -7.55
N GLN A 135 -14.29 3.87 -7.61
CA GLN A 135 -14.14 2.55 -8.23
C GLN A 135 -13.87 2.67 -9.74
N ILE A 136 -14.69 3.48 -10.45
CA ILE A 136 -14.53 3.75 -11.88
C ILE A 136 -13.16 4.35 -12.17
N GLU A 137 -12.76 5.37 -11.39
CA GLU A 137 -11.47 6.03 -11.59
C GLU A 137 -10.29 5.11 -11.28
N THR A 138 -10.35 4.33 -10.20
CA THR A 138 -9.32 3.35 -9.85
C THR A 138 -9.13 2.33 -10.98
N HIS A 139 -10.23 1.80 -11.51
CA HIS A 139 -10.19 0.87 -12.65
C HIS A 139 -9.54 1.50 -13.88
N ARG A 140 -9.96 2.73 -14.23
CA ARG A 140 -9.44 3.49 -15.37
C ARG A 140 -7.93 3.76 -15.24
N VAL A 141 -7.48 4.24 -14.08
CA VAL A 141 -6.07 4.55 -13.81
C VAL A 141 -5.22 3.28 -13.89
N LEU A 142 -5.66 2.17 -13.29
CA LEU A 142 -4.96 0.89 -13.41
C LEU A 142 -4.88 0.43 -14.88
N GLY A 143 -5.95 0.61 -15.65
CA GLY A 143 -5.96 0.33 -17.09
C GLY A 143 -4.91 1.13 -17.86
N LEU A 144 -4.79 2.44 -17.59
CA LEU A 144 -3.78 3.30 -18.19
C LEU A 144 -2.36 2.92 -17.78
N MET A 145 -2.12 2.63 -16.50
CA MET A 145 -0.82 2.16 -16.02
C MET A 145 -0.39 0.88 -16.75
N ASN A 146 -1.32 -0.07 -16.88
CA ASN A 146 -1.08 -1.34 -17.59
C ASN A 146 -0.81 -1.11 -19.08
N GLN A 147 -1.52 -0.18 -19.72
CA GLN A 147 -1.24 0.20 -21.10
C GLN A 147 0.15 0.84 -21.26
N GLY A 148 0.54 1.73 -20.34
CA GLY A 148 1.88 2.31 -20.30
C GLY A 148 2.97 1.25 -20.17
N LEU A 149 2.81 0.29 -19.26
CA LEU A 149 3.74 -0.83 -19.09
C LEU A 149 3.80 -1.77 -20.30
N ARG A 150 2.70 -1.92 -21.05
CA ARG A 150 2.69 -2.69 -22.29
C ARG A 150 3.42 -1.98 -23.43
N ASN A 151 3.41 -0.65 -23.43
CA ASN A 151 3.96 0.17 -24.50
C ASN A 151 5.37 0.72 -24.20
N CYS A 152 5.89 0.50 -22.99
CA CYS A 152 7.23 0.94 -22.61
C CYS A 152 8.33 0.10 -23.31
N SER A 153 9.55 0.64 -23.30
CA SER A 153 10.69 -0.06 -23.91
C SER A 153 10.99 -1.39 -23.18
N PRO A 154 11.61 -2.37 -23.86
CA PRO A 154 12.03 -3.61 -23.20
C PRO A 154 12.93 -3.35 -21.98
N ARG A 155 13.76 -2.31 -22.02
CA ARG A 155 14.62 -1.89 -20.91
C ARG A 155 13.80 -1.44 -19.70
N ASP A 156 12.82 -0.56 -19.90
CA ASP A 156 12.00 -0.03 -18.80
C ASP A 156 11.11 -1.12 -18.20
N ARG A 157 10.58 -2.01 -19.05
CA ARG A 157 9.83 -3.18 -18.59
C ARG A 157 10.70 -4.07 -17.70
N MET A 158 11.93 -4.34 -18.15
CA MET A 158 12.87 -5.16 -17.39
C MET A 158 13.27 -4.49 -16.07
N ALA A 159 13.41 -3.16 -16.06
CA ALA A 159 13.66 -2.40 -14.83
C ALA A 159 12.51 -2.54 -13.82
N MET A 160 11.25 -2.57 -14.28
CA MET A 160 10.11 -2.78 -13.39
C MET A 160 10.01 -4.21 -12.87
N LEU A 161 10.21 -5.20 -13.73
CA LEU A 161 10.20 -6.62 -13.33
C LEU A 161 11.30 -6.93 -12.30
N ASN A 162 12.48 -6.32 -12.44
CA ASN A 162 13.60 -6.51 -11.53
C ASN A 162 13.61 -5.53 -10.35
N HIS A 163 12.58 -4.70 -10.20
CA HIS A 163 12.55 -3.74 -9.12
C HIS A 163 12.42 -4.45 -7.76
N PRO A 164 13.25 -4.12 -6.75
CA PRO A 164 13.27 -4.86 -5.47
C PRO A 164 11.92 -4.94 -4.77
N LEU A 165 11.09 -3.91 -4.93
CA LEU A 165 9.74 -3.86 -4.35
C LEU A 165 8.83 -4.99 -4.83
N TYR A 166 9.05 -5.48 -6.05
CA TYR A 166 8.21 -6.45 -6.73
C TYR A 166 8.86 -7.83 -6.85
N LYS A 167 10.04 -8.04 -6.27
CA LYS A 167 10.84 -9.28 -6.39
C LYS A 167 10.03 -10.56 -6.14
N ASN A 168 9.10 -10.51 -5.19
CA ASN A 168 8.28 -11.67 -4.79
C ASN A 168 6.86 -11.63 -5.38
N MET A 169 6.60 -10.76 -6.36
CA MET A 169 5.37 -10.71 -7.14
C MET A 169 5.59 -11.38 -8.50
N GLY A 170 4.55 -12.02 -9.04
CA GLY A 170 4.67 -12.63 -10.37
C GLY A 170 4.63 -11.58 -11.48
N ASP A 171 5.36 -11.80 -12.57
CA ASP A 171 5.42 -10.89 -13.74
C ASP A 171 4.03 -10.47 -14.24
N ALA A 172 3.08 -11.42 -14.27
CA ALA A 172 1.73 -11.15 -14.71
C ALA A 172 0.97 -10.16 -13.81
N GLU A 173 1.31 -10.10 -12.52
CA GLU A 173 0.78 -9.12 -11.58
C GLU A 173 1.45 -7.77 -11.78
N ILE A 174 2.78 -7.73 -11.88
CA ILE A 174 3.56 -6.51 -12.12
C ILE A 174 3.16 -5.83 -13.42
N LEU A 175 2.95 -6.61 -14.49
CA LEU A 175 2.60 -6.12 -15.82
C LEU A 175 1.08 -5.95 -16.03
N GLY A 176 0.26 -6.23 -15.00
CA GLY A 176 -1.20 -6.14 -15.10
C GLY A 176 -1.81 -6.99 -16.22
N ILE A 177 -1.25 -8.19 -16.47
CA ILE A 177 -1.77 -9.11 -17.47
C ILE A 177 -3.17 -9.57 -17.04
N GLY A 178 -4.13 -9.60 -17.98
CA GLY A 178 -5.51 -9.99 -17.68
C GLY A 178 -6.32 -8.94 -16.93
N HIS A 179 -5.80 -7.71 -16.74
CA HIS A 179 -6.64 -6.58 -16.31
C HIS A 179 -7.85 -6.47 -17.24
N PRO A 180 -9.09 -6.46 -16.69
CA PRO A 180 -10.28 -6.49 -17.52
C PRO A 180 -10.43 -5.17 -18.29
N THR A 181 -10.85 -5.22 -19.56
CA THR A 181 -10.90 -4.00 -20.40
C THR A 181 -12.28 -3.35 -20.45
N LYS A 182 -13.30 -4.06 -19.98
CA LYS A 182 -14.68 -3.55 -19.91
C LYS A 182 -14.79 -2.39 -18.93
N GLU A 183 -15.63 -1.42 -19.29
CA GLU A 183 -16.00 -0.34 -18.38
C GLU A 183 -16.89 -0.86 -17.25
N ILE A 184 -16.83 -0.18 -16.12
CA ILE A 184 -17.67 -0.48 -14.97
C ILE A 184 -19.07 0.07 -15.22
N SER A 185 -20.07 -0.82 -15.18
CA SER A 185 -21.48 -0.47 -15.19
C SER A 185 -22.03 -0.46 -13.76
N VAL A 186 -22.78 0.59 -13.41
CA VAL A 186 -23.46 0.70 -12.11
C VAL A 186 -24.90 0.26 -12.28
N LEU A 187 -25.34 -0.71 -11.48
CA LEU A 187 -26.72 -1.19 -11.47
C LEU A 187 -27.24 -1.33 -10.03
N ASP A 188 -28.54 -1.16 -9.87
CA ASP A 188 -29.25 -1.53 -8.64
C ASP A 188 -29.31 -3.06 -8.53
N SER A 189 -29.04 -3.59 -7.34
CA SER A 189 -29.08 -5.03 -7.04
C SER A 189 -30.39 -5.70 -7.46
N LYS A 190 -31.53 -5.01 -7.44
CA LYS A 190 -32.83 -5.57 -7.88
C LYS A 190 -32.87 -5.95 -9.37
N TYR A 191 -31.98 -5.37 -10.18
CA TYR A 191 -31.87 -5.62 -11.62
C TYR A 191 -30.66 -6.49 -12.00
N SER A 192 -29.92 -7.01 -11.02
CA SER A 192 -28.74 -7.84 -11.28
C SER A 192 -28.69 -9.05 -10.36
N ILE A 193 -28.96 -10.23 -10.93
CA ILE A 193 -28.78 -11.52 -10.24
C ILE A 193 -27.33 -11.67 -9.74
N GLY A 194 -26.36 -11.15 -10.50
CA GLY A 194 -24.95 -11.17 -10.09
C GLY A 194 -24.70 -10.37 -8.81
N LEU A 195 -25.31 -9.20 -8.65
CA LEU A 195 -25.19 -8.39 -7.43
C LEU A 195 -25.91 -9.06 -6.26
N GLN A 196 -27.10 -9.64 -6.47
CA GLN A 196 -27.81 -10.40 -5.43
C GLN A 196 -26.98 -11.58 -4.90
N ILE A 197 -26.24 -12.28 -5.78
CA ILE A 197 -25.31 -13.34 -5.36
C ILE A 197 -24.15 -12.76 -4.54
N VAL A 198 -23.62 -11.60 -4.92
CA VAL A 198 -22.57 -10.91 -4.16
C VAL A 198 -23.08 -10.52 -2.77
N ASP A 199 -24.32 -10.04 -2.64
CA ASP A 199 -24.91 -9.69 -1.34
C ASP A 199 -24.98 -10.91 -0.41
N ILE A 200 -25.33 -12.08 -0.93
CA ILE A 200 -25.28 -13.34 -0.17
C ILE A 200 -23.85 -13.63 0.29
N TYR A 201 -22.84 -13.44 -0.57
CA TYR A 201 -21.45 -13.66 -0.19
C TYR A 201 -20.97 -12.69 0.89
N LEU A 202 -21.33 -11.41 0.78
CA LEU A 202 -21.02 -10.38 1.77
C LEU A 202 -21.70 -10.66 3.10
N TRP A 203 -22.97 -11.11 3.08
CA TRP A 203 -23.68 -11.52 4.28
C TRP A 203 -23.02 -12.73 4.96
N ILE A 204 -22.62 -13.75 4.20
CA ILE A 204 -21.88 -14.90 4.75
C ILE A 204 -20.54 -14.43 5.35
N ALA A 205 -19.82 -13.53 4.67
CA ALA A 205 -18.56 -12.98 5.16
C ALA A 205 -18.74 -12.25 6.50
N GLN A 206 -19.74 -11.38 6.58
CA GLN A 206 -20.07 -10.64 7.79
C GLN A 206 -20.39 -11.59 8.95
N ARG A 207 -21.23 -12.61 8.71
CA ARG A 207 -21.59 -13.60 9.73
C ARG A 207 -20.41 -14.43 10.20
N MET A 208 -19.45 -14.74 9.32
CA MET A 208 -18.22 -15.40 9.72
C MET A 208 -17.37 -14.51 10.62
N MET A 209 -17.18 -13.24 10.25
CA MET A 209 -16.37 -12.30 11.02
C MET A 209 -16.96 -12.03 12.41
N THR A 210 -18.29 -12.03 12.54
CA THR A 210 -18.95 -11.84 13.84
C THR A 210 -19.13 -13.14 14.64
N GLY A 211 -18.66 -14.30 14.13
CA GLY A 211 -18.83 -15.60 14.78
C GLY A 211 -20.27 -16.12 14.80
N GLN A 212 -21.14 -15.57 13.95
CA GLN A 212 -22.58 -15.84 13.91
C GLN A 212 -23.00 -16.66 12.68
N LEU A 213 -22.06 -17.29 11.97
CA LEU A 213 -22.38 -18.11 10.80
C LEU A 213 -23.04 -19.43 11.22
N PRO A 214 -24.26 -19.75 10.72
CA PRO A 214 -24.89 -21.05 10.95
C PRO A 214 -24.00 -22.22 10.50
N GLN A 215 -24.07 -23.34 11.23
CA GLN A 215 -23.19 -24.48 11.02
C GLN A 215 -23.34 -25.08 9.61
N GLU A 216 -24.55 -25.06 9.08
CA GLU A 216 -24.93 -25.55 7.74
C GLU A 216 -24.19 -24.79 6.64
N LEU A 217 -23.93 -23.50 6.86
CA LEU A 217 -23.26 -22.63 5.89
C LEU A 217 -21.74 -22.68 6.00
N GLN A 218 -21.16 -23.26 7.05
CA GLN A 218 -19.71 -23.31 7.23
C GLN A 218 -18.99 -24.01 6.07
N LYS A 219 -19.56 -25.09 5.53
CA LYS A 219 -18.97 -25.81 4.39
C LYS A 219 -18.93 -24.95 3.13
N LEU A 220 -20.00 -24.21 2.85
CA LEU A 220 -20.08 -23.29 1.72
C LEU A 220 -19.09 -22.13 1.91
N ALA A 221 -19.10 -21.54 3.10
CA ALA A 221 -18.25 -20.41 3.44
C ALA A 221 -16.76 -20.77 3.29
N LYS A 222 -16.31 -21.92 3.82
CA LYS A 222 -14.93 -22.42 3.63
C LYS A 222 -14.52 -22.50 2.15
N LYS A 223 -15.43 -22.91 1.25
CA LYS A 223 -15.15 -22.95 -0.20
C LYS A 223 -15.00 -21.56 -0.81
N ILE A 224 -15.83 -20.60 -0.36
CA ILE A 224 -15.81 -19.22 -0.84
C ILE A 224 -14.53 -18.50 -0.36
N PHE A 225 -14.25 -18.53 0.94
CA PHE A 225 -13.17 -17.71 1.52
C PHE A 225 -11.77 -18.21 1.19
N ARG A 226 -11.58 -19.53 0.99
CA ARG A 226 -10.28 -20.08 0.56
C ARG A 226 -9.72 -19.43 -0.71
N ARG A 227 -10.58 -18.83 -1.55
CA ARG A 227 -10.21 -18.19 -2.83
C ARG A 227 -10.48 -16.69 -2.87
N SER A 228 -10.84 -16.09 -1.73
CA SER A 228 -11.33 -14.71 -1.68
C SER A 228 -10.52 -13.81 -0.74
N MET A 229 -9.61 -14.38 0.06
CA MET A 229 -8.68 -13.59 0.87
C MET A 229 -7.59 -12.97 0.00
N VAL A 230 -7.30 -11.69 0.27
CA VAL A 230 -6.19 -10.94 -0.30
C VAL A 230 -5.52 -10.20 0.84
N ASP A 231 -4.20 -10.33 0.93
CA ASP A 231 -3.40 -9.61 1.92
C ASP A 231 -2.61 -8.50 1.23
N GLY A 232 -3.27 -7.36 1.04
CA GLY A 232 -2.68 -6.20 0.38
C GLY A 232 -1.97 -5.24 1.34
N ILE A 233 -2.51 -5.07 2.55
CA ILE A 233 -2.14 -3.98 3.47
C ILE A 233 -2.07 -4.42 4.95
N SER A 234 -2.16 -5.71 5.27
CA SER A 234 -2.05 -6.13 6.67
C SER A 234 -0.60 -6.06 7.16
N MET A 235 -0.42 -5.92 8.47
CA MET A 235 0.91 -5.95 9.09
C MET A 235 1.60 -7.30 8.90
N ASP A 236 0.87 -8.38 9.13
CA ASP A 236 1.36 -9.76 8.96
C ASP A 236 1.80 -10.01 7.52
N GLY A 237 1.03 -9.56 6.53
CA GLY A 237 1.39 -9.69 5.12
C GLY A 237 2.60 -8.84 4.73
N MET A 238 2.74 -7.65 5.31
CA MET A 238 3.94 -6.83 5.12
C MET A 238 5.18 -7.51 5.73
N GLU A 239 5.03 -8.13 6.89
CA GLU A 239 6.08 -8.90 7.55
C GLU A 239 6.47 -10.14 6.74
N GLU A 240 5.49 -10.91 6.24
CA GLU A 240 5.75 -12.08 5.39
C GLU A 240 6.51 -11.69 4.11
N ARG A 241 6.11 -10.59 3.46
CA ARG A 241 6.81 -10.07 2.28
C ARG A 241 8.25 -9.64 2.61
N PHE A 242 8.46 -9.01 3.76
CA PHE A 242 9.80 -8.63 4.22
C PHE A 242 10.67 -9.87 4.47
N HIS A 243 10.17 -10.88 5.18
CA HIS A 243 10.93 -12.11 5.43
C HIS A 243 11.28 -12.86 4.15
N LYS A 244 10.35 -12.96 3.20
CA LYS A 244 10.62 -13.54 1.88
C LYS A 244 11.72 -12.80 1.14
N PHE A 245 11.70 -11.47 1.15
CA PHE A 245 12.78 -10.67 0.57
C PHE A 245 14.12 -10.91 1.27
N MET A 246 14.13 -10.96 2.61
CA MET A 246 15.33 -11.19 3.42
C MET A 246 15.91 -12.60 3.24
N ALA A 247 15.08 -13.60 2.93
CA ALA A 247 15.56 -14.95 2.64
C ALA A 247 16.38 -15.02 1.33
N ASP A 248 16.18 -14.06 0.42
CA ASP A 248 16.84 -14.02 -0.88
C ASP A 248 18.06 -13.07 -0.92
N ILE A 249 18.46 -12.48 0.21
CA ILE A 249 19.67 -11.64 0.29
C ILE A 249 20.79 -12.38 1.03
N PRO A 250 22.06 -12.12 0.69
CA PRO A 250 23.20 -12.73 1.39
C PRO A 250 23.17 -12.44 2.89
N SER A 251 23.69 -13.38 3.69
CA SER A 251 23.89 -13.13 5.11
C SER A 251 24.92 -12.01 5.30
N PHE A 252 24.83 -11.28 6.40
CA PHE A 252 25.83 -10.27 6.75
C PHE A 252 27.25 -10.86 6.83
N ALA A 253 27.37 -12.14 7.23
CA ALA A 253 28.65 -12.85 7.28
C ALA A 253 29.26 -13.11 5.89
N ASP A 254 28.44 -13.08 4.83
CA ASP A 254 28.86 -13.34 3.46
C ASP A 254 29.26 -12.05 2.72
N LEU A 255 29.11 -10.89 3.37
CA LEU A 255 29.46 -9.60 2.78
C LEU A 255 30.97 -9.37 2.85
N SER A 256 31.55 -9.00 1.71
CA SER A 256 32.95 -8.58 1.64
C SER A 256 33.21 -7.28 2.42
N GLU A 257 34.46 -7.07 2.84
CA GLU A 257 34.87 -5.81 3.49
C GLU A 257 34.56 -4.59 2.60
N GLU A 258 34.74 -4.70 1.28
CA GLU A 258 34.41 -3.64 0.32
C GLU A 258 32.91 -3.29 0.37
N GLN A 259 32.02 -4.29 0.42
CA GLN A 259 30.58 -4.06 0.52
C GLN A 259 30.19 -3.42 1.85
N LEU A 260 30.83 -3.83 2.95
CA LEU A 260 30.61 -3.24 4.27
C LEU A 260 31.08 -1.78 4.32
N GLN A 261 32.25 -1.49 3.74
CA GLN A 261 32.77 -0.12 3.61
C GLN A 261 31.87 0.74 2.74
N ALA A 262 31.42 0.23 1.58
CA ALA A 262 30.48 0.93 0.71
C ALA A 262 29.17 1.24 1.45
N ALA A 263 28.63 0.28 2.21
CA ALA A 263 27.43 0.50 3.02
C ALA A 263 27.63 1.60 4.08
N ALA A 264 28.78 1.62 4.76
CA ALA A 264 29.13 2.65 5.73
C ALA A 264 29.23 4.04 5.07
N GLN A 265 29.91 4.14 3.93
CA GLN A 265 30.03 5.38 3.16
C GLN A 265 28.65 5.92 2.75
N LEU A 266 27.71 5.06 2.34
CA LEU A 266 26.35 5.48 1.99
C LEU A 266 25.57 6.04 3.20
N VAL A 267 25.84 5.55 4.41
CA VAL A 267 25.27 6.09 5.66
C VAL A 267 25.87 7.47 5.95
N ASP A 268 27.19 7.61 5.82
CA ASP A 268 27.86 8.89 6.08
C ASP A 268 27.50 9.96 5.06
N GLN A 269 27.37 9.62 3.78
CA GLN A 269 26.83 10.52 2.75
C GLN A 269 25.43 11.01 3.10
N HIS A 270 24.58 10.14 3.62
CA HIS A 270 23.26 10.57 4.08
C HIS A 270 23.36 11.55 5.26
N ARG A 271 24.21 11.28 6.26
CA ARG A 271 24.44 12.20 7.39
C ARG A 271 24.97 13.55 6.95
N ILE A 272 25.90 13.58 6.00
CA ILE A 272 26.42 14.82 5.39
C ILE A 272 25.26 15.59 4.76
N LYS A 273 24.45 14.94 3.92
CA LYS A 273 23.28 15.56 3.27
C LYS A 273 22.28 16.12 4.29
N VAL A 274 22.01 15.42 5.39
CA VAL A 274 21.12 15.91 6.46
C VAL A 274 21.72 17.14 7.15
N ARG A 275 23.02 17.15 7.45
CA ARG A 275 23.70 18.31 8.06
C ARG A 275 23.67 19.54 7.15
N GLU A 276 23.85 19.35 5.84
CA GLU A 276 23.79 20.42 4.84
C GLU A 276 22.41 21.07 4.76
N MET A 277 21.34 20.33 5.08
CA MET A 277 19.98 20.86 5.13
C MET A 277 19.72 21.79 6.32
N LYS A 278 20.65 21.89 7.29
CA LYS A 278 20.54 22.76 8.49
C LYS A 278 19.20 22.58 9.23
N LEU A 279 18.77 21.33 9.36
CA LEU A 279 17.59 20.97 10.13
C LEU A 279 17.90 21.20 11.61
N GLY A 280 17.15 22.09 12.26
CA GLY A 280 17.33 22.46 13.67
C GLY A 280 17.14 21.31 14.66
#